data_AF-A0A9X9WKB6-F1
#
_entry.id   AF-A0A9X9WKB6-F1
#
_cell.length_a   1.000
_cell.length_b   1.000
_cell.length_c   1.000
_cell.angle_alpha   90.00
_cell.angle_beta   90.00
_cell.angle_gamma   90.00
#
_symmetry.space_group_name_H-M   'P 1'
#
loop_
_entity.id
_entity.type
_entity.pdbx_description
1 polymer ?
#
loop_
_entity_poly.entity_id
_entity_poly.type
_entity_poly.pdbx_seq_one_letter_code
_entity_poly.pdbx_strand_id
1 'polypeptide(L)'
;MPLALRIHPTARAEIDPGLIERTEGLVEAGPGAHVILGRPRNFSQRGRLVVSAAADSTVDMAARCFFNGLTIRVNAKGAIHIAPDCTFNGAELVAFDGPSIRIGRDCMFSSEIRATTTDHHVIRDAATGEQINLPSDIVIGDHVWIGRGVQLLKGAAIGEGSVIGARSLVTGEIAPHSLALGVPAKVVRSGIVWER
;
A
#
# COMPACT_ATOMS: atom_id res chain seq x y z
N MET A 1 16.13 -13.80 9.84
CA MET A 1 17.28 -13.42 8.98
C MET A 1 17.31 -11.90 8.86
N PRO A 2 18.48 -11.24 8.85
CA PRO A 2 18.55 -9.80 8.63
C PRO A 2 17.96 -9.42 7.26
N LEU A 3 17.54 -8.17 7.10
CA LEU A 3 17.03 -7.66 5.83
C LEU A 3 18.10 -7.80 4.72
N ALA A 4 17.80 -8.57 3.70
CA ALA A 4 18.65 -8.71 2.53
C ALA A 4 18.40 -7.57 1.54
N LEU A 5 19.45 -7.05 0.92
CA LEU A 5 19.37 -6.01 -0.10
C LEU A 5 19.90 -6.53 -1.44
N ARG A 6 19.13 -6.33 -2.51
CA ARG A 6 19.46 -6.67 -3.89
C ARG A 6 19.16 -5.46 -4.77
N ILE A 7 20.15 -4.58 -4.89
CA ILE A 7 20.00 -3.28 -5.52
C ILE A 7 20.76 -3.29 -6.84
N HIS A 8 20.06 -3.07 -7.95
CA HIS A 8 20.69 -2.92 -9.26
C HIS A 8 21.60 -1.68 -9.26
N PRO A 9 22.76 -1.69 -9.94
CA PRO A 9 23.71 -0.56 -9.91
C PRO A 9 23.15 0.79 -10.38
N THR A 10 22.09 0.77 -11.20
CA THR A 10 21.42 1.99 -11.69
C THR A 10 20.20 2.39 -10.88
N ALA A 11 19.82 1.61 -9.85
CA ALA A 11 18.75 1.99 -8.95
C ALA A 11 19.25 3.07 -7.98
N ARG A 12 18.37 4.01 -7.64
CA ARG A 12 18.59 4.93 -6.52
C ARG A 12 17.91 4.35 -5.29
N ALA A 13 18.69 3.85 -4.33
CA ALA A 13 18.19 3.28 -3.09
C ALA A 13 18.75 4.02 -1.86
N GLU A 14 17.86 4.57 -1.04
CA GLU A 14 18.18 5.24 0.23
C GLU A 14 17.42 4.54 1.35
N ILE A 15 18.11 3.64 2.07
CA ILE A 15 17.50 2.78 3.10
C ILE A 15 18.13 3.12 4.45
N ASP A 16 17.30 3.51 5.42
CA ASP A 16 17.77 3.86 6.75
C ASP A 16 18.47 2.66 7.44
N PRO A 17 19.67 2.83 8.03
CA PRO A 17 20.39 1.75 8.70
C PRO A 17 19.58 1.07 9.82
N GLY A 18 18.78 1.84 10.56
CA GLY A 18 17.92 1.30 11.61
C GLY A 18 16.82 0.40 11.06
N LEU A 19 16.42 0.59 9.79
CA LEU A 19 15.51 -0.33 9.10
C LEU A 19 16.19 -1.67 8.83
N ILE A 20 17.42 -1.66 8.32
CA ILE A 20 18.19 -2.86 7.98
C ILE A 20 18.43 -3.72 9.23
N GLU A 21 18.81 -3.09 10.34
CA GLU A 21 19.14 -3.78 11.59
C GLU A 21 17.92 -4.45 12.26
N ARG A 22 16.75 -3.82 12.16
CA ARG A 22 15.54 -4.17 12.91
C ARG A 22 14.49 -4.92 12.11
N THR A 23 14.75 -5.16 10.83
CA THR A 23 13.80 -5.77 9.91
C THR A 23 14.33 -7.08 9.37
N GLU A 24 13.43 -8.02 9.12
CA GLU A 24 13.69 -9.22 8.34
C GLU A 24 12.98 -9.15 6.98
N GLY A 25 13.59 -9.75 5.97
CA GLY A 25 12.98 -9.88 4.64
C GLY A 25 13.94 -9.48 3.52
N LEU A 26 13.41 -8.82 2.49
CA LEU A 26 14.14 -8.55 1.25
C LEU A 26 13.73 -7.21 0.65
N VAL A 27 14.71 -6.43 0.20
CA VAL A 27 14.50 -5.28 -0.69
C VAL A 27 15.21 -5.56 -2.01
N GLU A 28 14.41 -5.66 -3.08
CA GLU A 28 14.84 -5.75 -4.46
C GLU A 28 14.52 -4.46 -5.21
N ALA A 29 15.54 -3.86 -5.82
CA ALA A 29 15.40 -2.68 -6.66
C ALA A 29 16.01 -2.94 -8.03
N GLY A 30 15.17 -2.95 -9.07
CA GLY A 30 15.55 -3.17 -10.46
C GLY A 30 16.22 -1.94 -11.10
N PRO A 31 16.61 -2.04 -12.38
CA PRO A 31 17.27 -0.95 -13.09
C PRO A 31 16.45 0.35 -13.07
N GLY A 32 17.08 1.48 -12.70
CA GLY A 32 16.40 2.79 -12.66
C GLY A 32 15.33 2.93 -11.57
N ALA A 33 15.10 1.91 -10.74
CA ALA A 33 14.13 1.99 -9.65
C ALA A 33 14.54 3.03 -8.60
N HIS A 34 13.54 3.67 -8.01
CA HIS A 34 13.71 4.60 -6.90
C HIS A 34 13.11 4.00 -5.63
N VAL A 35 13.95 3.73 -4.62
CA VAL A 35 13.53 3.09 -3.37
C VAL A 35 14.05 3.88 -2.18
N ILE A 36 13.17 4.62 -1.50
CA ILE A 36 13.48 5.34 -0.27
C ILE A 36 12.72 4.69 0.89
N LEU A 37 13.43 4.20 1.90
CA LEU A 37 12.85 3.58 3.09
C LEU A 37 13.38 4.24 4.36
N GLY A 38 12.53 5.02 5.02
CA GLY A 38 12.88 5.76 6.23
C GLY A 38 12.98 4.90 7.49
N ARG A 39 13.54 5.48 8.54
CA ARG A 39 13.74 4.83 9.85
C ARG A 39 12.44 4.21 10.39
N PRO A 40 12.40 2.94 10.80
CA PRO A 40 11.21 2.32 11.36
C PRO A 40 10.91 2.89 12.76
N ARG A 41 9.66 2.78 13.20
CA ARG A 41 9.31 3.05 14.60
C ARG A 41 9.97 2.01 15.51
N ASN A 42 10.39 2.43 16.70
CA ASN A 42 10.94 1.53 17.70
C ASN A 42 9.83 0.64 18.29
N PHE A 43 9.87 -0.65 17.99
CA PHE A 43 9.06 -1.68 18.63
C PHE A 43 9.96 -2.75 19.23
N SER A 44 9.42 -3.51 20.20
CA SER A 44 10.13 -4.63 20.84
C SER A 44 10.35 -5.81 19.89
N GLN A 45 9.52 -5.93 18.86
CA GLN A 45 9.60 -6.98 17.85
C GLN A 45 10.34 -6.50 16.60
N ARG A 46 11.02 -7.42 15.91
CA ARG A 46 11.58 -7.15 14.58
C ARG A 46 10.45 -6.97 13.57
N GLY A 47 10.61 -5.99 12.66
CA GLY A 47 9.70 -5.82 11.54
C GLY A 47 9.89 -6.91 10.48
N ARG A 48 8.88 -7.14 9.64
CA ARG A 48 8.99 -7.98 8.44
C ARG A 48 8.52 -7.20 7.21
N LEU A 49 9.42 -7.04 6.24
CA LEU A 49 9.22 -6.24 5.03
C LEU A 49 9.75 -6.97 3.80
N VAL A 50 8.95 -7.02 2.75
CA VAL A 50 9.39 -7.42 1.41
C VAL A 50 9.09 -6.28 0.44
N VAL A 51 10.10 -5.80 -0.27
CA VAL A 51 9.96 -4.82 -1.34
C VAL A 51 10.51 -5.43 -2.63
N SER A 52 9.71 -5.39 -3.68
CA SER A 52 10.11 -5.74 -5.03
C SER A 52 9.72 -4.60 -5.96
N ALA A 53 10.69 -3.75 -6.28
CA ALA A 53 10.54 -2.66 -7.23
C ALA A 53 11.22 -3.06 -8.54
N ALA A 54 10.45 -3.22 -9.61
CA ALA A 54 10.98 -3.52 -10.94
C ALA A 54 11.62 -2.27 -11.58
N ALA A 55 11.99 -2.38 -12.86
CA ALA A 55 12.61 -1.27 -13.56
C ALA A 55 11.74 0.00 -13.54
N ASP A 56 12.40 1.15 -13.38
CA ASP A 56 11.80 2.50 -13.38
C ASP A 56 10.58 2.68 -12.45
N SER A 57 10.50 1.86 -11.39
CA SER A 57 9.41 1.87 -10.42
C SER A 57 9.79 2.65 -9.16
N THR A 58 8.80 3.20 -8.46
CA THR A 58 9.04 4.02 -7.25
C THR A 58 8.44 3.39 -5.99
N VAL A 59 9.22 3.33 -4.91
CA VAL A 59 8.76 2.99 -3.56
C VAL A 59 9.32 4.02 -2.59
N ASP A 60 8.45 4.82 -1.99
CA ASP A 60 8.81 5.76 -0.93
C ASP A 60 8.02 5.43 0.34
N MET A 61 8.71 4.95 1.37
CA MET A 61 8.13 4.75 2.70
C MET A 61 8.80 5.69 3.70
N ALA A 62 8.02 6.62 4.24
CA ALA A 62 8.52 7.59 5.19
C ALA A 62 8.83 6.97 6.56
N ALA A 63 9.42 7.78 7.44
CA ALA A 63 9.88 7.33 8.75
C ALA A 63 8.72 7.00 9.72
N ARG A 64 9.08 6.31 10.81
CA ARG A 64 8.22 5.90 11.92
C ARG A 64 7.05 5.00 11.54
N CYS A 65 7.15 4.31 10.41
CA CYS A 65 6.27 3.20 10.09
C CYS A 65 6.69 1.94 10.87
N PHE A 66 5.72 1.07 11.17
CA PHE A 66 5.96 -0.27 11.67
C PHE A 66 5.20 -1.29 10.83
N PHE A 67 5.86 -2.40 10.57
CA PHE A 67 5.35 -3.41 9.66
C PHE A 67 5.71 -4.79 10.20
N ASN A 68 4.69 -5.57 10.47
CA ASN A 68 4.77 -6.99 10.74
C ASN A 68 4.10 -7.72 9.57
N GLY A 69 4.87 -7.95 8.50
CA GLY A 69 4.37 -8.62 7.29
C GLY A 69 3.84 -7.65 6.24
N LEU A 70 4.60 -6.61 5.89
CA LEU A 70 4.29 -5.75 4.75
C LEU A 70 5.01 -6.26 3.50
N THR A 71 4.25 -6.47 2.42
CA THR A 71 4.78 -6.77 1.09
C THR A 71 4.43 -5.64 0.14
N ILE A 72 5.43 -5.09 -0.54
CA ILE A 72 5.32 -4.02 -1.53
C ILE A 72 5.82 -4.58 -2.86
N ARG A 73 4.97 -4.57 -3.88
CA ARG A 73 5.31 -4.99 -5.24
C ARG A 73 4.99 -3.85 -6.19
N VAL A 74 6.01 -3.34 -6.87
CA VAL A 74 5.85 -2.29 -7.87
C VAL A 74 6.49 -2.73 -9.16
N ASN A 75 5.74 -2.67 -10.25
CA ASN A 75 6.23 -3.06 -11.57
C ASN A 75 5.66 -2.15 -12.65
N ALA A 76 6.21 -2.23 -13.86
CA ALA A 76 5.75 -1.52 -15.05
C ALA A 76 5.48 -0.02 -14.76
N LYS A 77 6.46 0.65 -14.15
CA LYS A 77 6.44 2.10 -13.82
C LYS A 77 5.39 2.55 -12.80
N GLY A 78 4.82 1.62 -12.03
CA GLY A 78 3.96 1.97 -10.90
C GLY A 78 4.72 2.71 -9.79
N ALA A 79 3.97 3.18 -8.79
CA ALA A 79 4.55 3.81 -7.60
C ALA A 79 3.79 3.46 -6.31
N ILE A 80 4.50 3.36 -5.19
CA ILE A 80 3.88 3.23 -3.87
C ILE A 80 4.50 4.27 -2.93
N HIS A 81 3.65 5.11 -2.33
CA HIS A 81 4.06 6.14 -1.38
C HIS A 81 3.33 5.94 -0.05
N ILE A 82 4.09 5.81 1.03
CA ILE A 82 3.58 5.60 2.39
C ILE A 82 4.09 6.75 3.26
N ALA A 83 3.17 7.58 3.75
CA ALA A 83 3.50 8.68 4.65
C ALA A 83 3.83 8.19 6.08
N PRO A 84 4.39 9.06 6.94
CA PRO A 84 4.85 8.65 8.27
C PRO A 84 3.79 8.03 9.18
N ASP A 85 4.27 7.34 10.22
CA ASP A 85 3.47 6.89 11.37
C ASP A 85 2.40 5.82 11.07
N CYS A 86 2.51 5.16 9.92
CA CYS A 86 1.64 4.05 9.55
C CYS A 86 2.03 2.73 10.24
N THR A 87 1.05 1.92 10.59
CA THR A 87 1.26 0.58 11.16
C THR A 87 0.61 -0.49 10.29
N PHE A 88 1.35 -1.57 10.00
CA PHE A 88 0.89 -2.70 9.20
C PHE A 88 1.06 -4.02 9.95
N ASN A 89 -0.01 -4.82 10.06
CA ASN A 89 0.04 -6.15 10.66
C ASN A 89 -0.35 -7.26 9.65
N GLY A 90 0.15 -7.15 8.42
CA GLY A 90 -0.14 -8.07 7.33
C GLY A 90 -0.84 -7.38 6.16
N ALA A 91 -0.07 -6.81 5.24
CA ALA A 91 -0.61 -6.14 4.05
C ALA A 91 0.23 -6.45 2.81
N GLU A 92 -0.43 -6.63 1.66
CA GLU A 92 0.19 -6.69 0.34
C GLU A 92 -0.28 -5.50 -0.50
N LEU A 93 0.66 -4.66 -0.92
CA LEU A 93 0.44 -3.50 -1.78
C LEU A 93 1.03 -3.78 -3.15
N VAL A 94 0.20 -3.72 -4.20
CA VAL A 94 0.57 -4.05 -5.57
C VAL A 94 0.24 -2.89 -6.50
N ALA A 95 1.27 -2.21 -7.00
CA ALA A 95 1.14 -1.19 -8.03
C ALA A 95 1.77 -1.69 -9.34
N PHE A 96 1.01 -1.63 -10.42
CA PHE A 96 1.39 -2.20 -11.71
C PHE A 96 0.80 -1.36 -12.84
N ASP A 97 1.52 -1.27 -13.97
CA ASP A 97 1.15 -0.57 -15.21
C ASP A 97 0.97 0.96 -15.12
N GLY A 98 1.73 1.62 -14.24
CA GLY A 98 1.79 3.09 -14.15
C GLY A 98 1.08 3.72 -12.94
N PRO A 99 -0.13 3.31 -12.53
CA PRO A 99 -0.78 3.86 -11.35
C PRO A 99 0.00 3.67 -10.05
N SER A 100 -0.50 4.37 -9.04
CA SER A 100 0.12 4.46 -7.74
C SER A 100 -0.82 4.09 -6.60
N ILE A 101 -0.22 3.64 -5.49
CA ILE A 101 -0.89 3.55 -4.19
C ILE A 101 -0.31 4.66 -3.31
N ARG A 102 -1.17 5.57 -2.84
CA ARG A 102 -0.78 6.66 -1.92
C ARG A 102 -1.47 6.46 -0.58
N ILE A 103 -0.68 6.36 0.49
CA ILE A 103 -1.16 6.16 1.86
C ILE A 103 -0.77 7.36 2.70
N GLY A 104 -1.78 8.02 3.28
CA GLY A 104 -1.65 9.16 4.18
C GLY A 104 -1.03 8.79 5.52
N ARG A 105 -0.83 9.80 6.37
CA ARG A 105 -0.13 9.67 7.65
C ARG A 105 -0.96 8.88 8.64
N ASP A 106 -0.31 8.27 9.62
CA ASP A 106 -0.97 7.69 10.79
C ASP A 106 -2.08 6.65 10.48
N CYS A 107 -2.01 6.00 9.31
CA CYS A 107 -2.95 4.94 8.95
C CYS A 107 -2.68 3.66 9.73
N MET A 108 -3.73 2.91 10.04
CA MET A 108 -3.64 1.62 10.72
C MET A 108 -4.19 0.51 9.85
N PHE A 109 -3.33 -0.43 9.46
CA PHE A 109 -3.67 -1.61 8.70
C PHE A 109 -3.64 -2.83 9.61
N SER A 110 -4.77 -3.52 9.68
CA SER A 110 -4.88 -4.81 10.36
C SER A 110 -4.17 -5.92 9.55
N SER A 111 -4.63 -7.17 9.67
CA SER A 111 -4.07 -8.30 8.93
C SER A 111 -4.86 -8.62 7.66
N GLU A 112 -4.24 -9.37 6.74
CA GLU A 112 -4.85 -9.90 5.52
C GLU A 112 -5.35 -8.81 4.55
N ILE A 113 -4.67 -7.65 4.51
CA ILE A 113 -5.03 -6.55 3.61
C ILE A 113 -4.39 -6.75 2.25
N ARG A 114 -5.14 -6.46 1.18
CA ARG A 114 -4.56 -6.35 -0.16
C ARG A 114 -5.06 -5.10 -0.87
N ALA A 115 -4.14 -4.38 -1.49
CA ALA A 115 -4.43 -3.24 -2.37
C ALA A 115 -3.81 -3.47 -3.75
N THR A 116 -4.59 -3.36 -4.83
CA THR A 116 -4.11 -3.60 -6.20
C THR A 116 -4.64 -2.57 -7.19
N THR A 117 -3.72 -1.92 -7.93
CA THR A 117 -4.07 -0.87 -8.92
C THR A 117 -4.49 -1.44 -10.29
N THR A 118 -4.47 -2.76 -10.46
CA THR A 118 -4.74 -3.44 -11.73
C THR A 118 -5.54 -4.73 -11.50
N ASP A 119 -6.18 -5.21 -12.57
CA ASP A 119 -6.74 -6.56 -12.67
C ASP A 119 -5.74 -7.57 -13.29
N HIS A 120 -4.52 -7.12 -13.61
CA HIS A 120 -3.45 -7.85 -14.31
C HIS A 120 -3.74 -8.27 -15.75
N HIS A 121 -4.99 -8.52 -16.10
CA HIS A 121 -5.41 -8.93 -17.44
C HIS A 121 -6.43 -7.97 -18.03
N VAL A 122 -6.30 -7.77 -19.34
CA VAL A 122 -7.16 -6.88 -20.12
C VAL A 122 -8.54 -7.51 -20.27
N ILE A 123 -9.58 -6.73 -19.95
CA ILE A 123 -10.98 -7.01 -20.28
C ILE A 123 -11.36 -6.09 -21.42
N ARG A 124 -11.91 -6.66 -22.50
CA ARG A 124 -12.35 -5.92 -23.68
C ARG A 124 -13.87 -5.91 -23.78
N ASP A 125 -14.41 -4.78 -24.21
CA ASP A 125 -15.79 -4.72 -24.68
C ASP A 125 -15.93 -5.57 -25.94
N ALA A 126 -16.98 -6.38 -25.99
CA ALA A 126 -17.15 -7.37 -27.06
C ALA A 126 -17.55 -6.75 -28.42
N ALA A 127 -18.18 -5.57 -28.40
CA ALA A 127 -18.67 -4.91 -29.61
C ALA A 127 -17.58 -4.03 -30.26
N THR A 128 -16.81 -3.32 -29.43
CA THR A 128 -15.82 -2.33 -29.87
C THR A 128 -14.38 -2.84 -29.82
N GLY A 129 -14.10 -3.88 -29.02
CA GLY A 129 -12.74 -4.38 -28.76
C GLY A 129 -11.91 -3.48 -27.83
N GLU A 130 -12.47 -2.38 -27.33
CA GLU A 130 -11.80 -1.44 -26.45
C GLU A 130 -11.54 -2.06 -25.07
N GLN A 131 -10.42 -1.71 -24.44
CA GLN A 131 -10.14 -2.12 -23.06
C GLN A 131 -11.00 -1.32 -22.08
N ILE A 132 -11.72 -2.00 -21.19
CA ILE A 132 -12.68 -1.38 -20.26
C ILE A 132 -12.24 -1.40 -18.79
N ASN A 133 -11.12 -2.05 -18.48
CA ASN A 133 -10.61 -2.18 -17.11
C ASN A 133 -9.21 -1.57 -16.95
N LEU A 134 -9.06 -0.32 -17.40
CA LEU A 134 -7.79 0.40 -17.26
C LEU A 134 -7.32 0.42 -15.79
N PRO A 135 -6.01 0.25 -15.54
CA PRO A 135 -5.42 0.44 -14.22
C PRO A 135 -5.77 1.82 -13.65
N SER A 136 -5.89 1.93 -12.33
CA SER A 136 -6.23 3.20 -11.65
C SER A 136 -5.61 3.30 -10.27
N ASP A 137 -5.37 4.54 -9.83
CA ASP A 137 -4.75 4.86 -8.56
C ASP A 137 -5.58 4.33 -7.37
N ILE A 138 -4.90 4.07 -6.26
CA ILE A 138 -5.53 3.90 -4.94
C ILE A 138 -5.03 5.02 -4.04
N VAL A 139 -5.96 5.73 -3.40
CA VAL A 139 -5.64 6.84 -2.49
C VAL A 139 -6.28 6.58 -1.14
N ILE A 140 -5.47 6.61 -0.08
CA ILE A 140 -5.91 6.49 1.31
C ILE A 140 -5.47 7.78 2.01
N GLY A 141 -6.44 8.53 2.54
CA GLY A 141 -6.21 9.77 3.28
C GLY A 141 -5.50 9.56 4.62
N ASP A 142 -5.28 10.65 5.34
CA ASP A 142 -4.63 10.61 6.64
C ASP A 142 -5.53 9.92 7.69
N HIS A 143 -4.91 9.22 8.64
CA HIS A 143 -5.56 8.60 9.78
C HIS A 143 -6.76 7.72 9.38
N VAL A 144 -6.53 6.77 8.45
CA VAL A 144 -7.53 5.76 8.06
C VAL A 144 -7.25 4.43 8.76
N TRP A 145 -8.29 3.79 9.27
CA TRP A 145 -8.23 2.42 9.79
C TRP A 145 -8.78 1.42 8.77
N ILE A 146 -7.89 0.54 8.29
CA ILE A 146 -8.22 -0.58 7.40
C ILE A 146 -8.35 -1.86 8.24
N GLY A 147 -9.60 -2.32 8.41
CA GLY A 147 -9.95 -3.53 9.14
C GLY A 147 -9.48 -4.82 8.48
N ARG A 148 -9.40 -5.90 9.26
CA ARG A 148 -8.84 -7.20 8.82
C ARG A 148 -9.51 -7.73 7.55
N GLY A 149 -8.72 -8.22 6.60
CA GLY A 149 -9.22 -8.88 5.39
C GLY A 149 -9.81 -7.94 4.34
N VAL A 150 -9.62 -6.62 4.47
CA VAL A 150 -10.11 -5.65 3.48
C VAL A 150 -9.35 -5.78 2.16
N GLN A 151 -10.09 -5.67 1.06
CA GLN A 151 -9.58 -5.63 -0.30
C GLN A 151 -9.82 -4.24 -0.89
N LEU A 152 -8.77 -3.60 -1.39
CA LEU A 152 -8.82 -2.30 -2.06
C LEU A 152 -8.49 -2.51 -3.54
N LEU A 153 -9.45 -2.25 -4.42
CA LEU A 153 -9.26 -2.38 -5.87
C LEU A 153 -8.92 -1.03 -6.50
N LYS A 154 -8.40 -1.08 -7.73
CA LYS A 154 -8.12 0.09 -8.57
C LYS A 154 -9.29 1.10 -8.53
N GLY A 155 -8.97 2.38 -8.34
CA GLY A 155 -9.96 3.45 -8.20
C GLY A 155 -10.51 3.63 -6.77
N ALA A 156 -10.07 2.84 -5.78
CA ALA A 156 -10.43 3.08 -4.39
C ALA A 156 -9.83 4.39 -3.88
N ALA A 157 -10.69 5.27 -3.35
CA ALA A 157 -10.29 6.53 -2.73
C ALA A 157 -10.96 6.65 -1.36
N ILE A 158 -10.18 6.66 -0.28
CA ILE A 158 -10.70 6.64 1.09
C ILE A 158 -10.33 7.95 1.77
N GLY A 159 -11.34 8.73 2.14
CA GLY A 159 -11.16 9.99 2.84
C GLY A 159 -10.59 9.81 4.25
N GLU A 160 -9.90 10.85 4.72
CA GLU A 160 -9.26 10.88 6.03
C GLU A 160 -10.20 10.54 7.20
N GLY A 161 -9.63 10.01 8.29
CA GLY A 161 -10.40 9.68 9.50
C GLY A 161 -11.39 8.53 9.34
N SER A 162 -11.44 7.87 8.18
CA SER A 162 -12.41 6.82 7.89
C SER A 162 -11.99 5.46 8.45
N VAL A 163 -12.98 4.59 8.65
CA VAL A 163 -12.80 3.20 9.04
C VAL A 163 -13.42 2.31 7.98
N ILE A 164 -12.62 1.40 7.41
CA ILE A 164 -13.12 0.34 6.54
C ILE A 164 -13.23 -0.93 7.38
N GLY A 165 -14.45 -1.42 7.60
CA GLY A 165 -14.64 -2.59 8.44
C GLY A 165 -14.13 -3.87 7.80
N ALA A 166 -13.91 -4.87 8.64
CA ALA A 166 -13.31 -6.14 8.27
C ALA A 166 -14.01 -6.81 7.06
N ARG A 167 -13.20 -7.44 6.19
CA ARG A 167 -13.62 -8.18 5.00
C ARG A 167 -14.43 -7.37 3.97
N SER A 168 -14.31 -6.04 3.99
CA SER A 168 -14.96 -5.19 3.00
C SER A 168 -14.18 -5.13 1.68
N LEU A 169 -14.89 -4.87 0.58
CA LEU A 169 -14.31 -4.67 -0.75
C LEU A 169 -14.55 -3.22 -1.20
N VAL A 170 -13.49 -2.41 -1.29
CA VAL A 170 -13.58 -1.02 -1.74
C VAL A 170 -13.28 -0.95 -3.23
N THR A 171 -14.24 -0.47 -4.01
CA THR A 171 -14.16 -0.38 -5.48
C THR A 171 -14.36 1.05 -5.99
N GLY A 172 -14.29 2.05 -5.10
CA GLY A 172 -14.57 3.44 -5.42
C GLY A 172 -14.37 4.35 -4.21
N GLU A 173 -15.08 5.47 -4.20
CA GLU A 173 -14.88 6.53 -3.20
C GLU A 173 -15.61 6.26 -1.89
N ILE A 174 -14.94 6.54 -0.78
CA ILE A 174 -15.47 6.61 0.58
C ILE A 174 -15.15 8.02 1.11
N ALA A 175 -16.18 8.79 1.43
CA ALA A 175 -16.02 10.15 1.94
C ALA A 175 -15.26 10.18 3.29
N PRO A 176 -14.57 11.29 3.63
CA PRO A 176 -13.92 11.44 4.93
C PRO A 176 -14.83 11.17 6.12
N HIS A 177 -14.25 10.78 7.26
CA HIS A 177 -14.95 10.52 8.52
C HIS A 177 -16.12 9.53 8.36
N SER A 178 -15.92 8.48 7.55
CA SER A 178 -16.95 7.48 7.29
C SER A 178 -16.58 6.12 7.86
N LEU A 179 -17.58 5.41 8.38
CA LEU A 179 -17.51 3.97 8.59
C LEU A 179 -18.14 3.29 7.37
N ALA A 180 -17.33 2.51 6.63
CA ALA A 180 -17.79 1.79 5.46
C ALA A 180 -17.62 0.27 5.62
N LEU A 181 -18.67 -0.48 5.29
CA LEU A 181 -18.74 -1.94 5.47
C LEU A 181 -19.28 -2.62 4.20
N GLY A 182 -18.89 -3.88 3.97
CA GLY A 182 -19.55 -4.77 3.03
C GLY A 182 -18.81 -4.99 1.71
N VAL A 183 -19.44 -5.74 0.80
CA VAL A 183 -18.92 -6.12 -0.52
C VAL A 183 -20.01 -5.87 -1.57
N PRO A 184 -19.94 -4.77 -2.35
CA PRO A 184 -18.99 -3.66 -2.21
C PRO A 184 -19.23 -2.84 -0.93
N ALA A 185 -18.18 -2.18 -0.44
CA ALA A 185 -18.23 -1.35 0.76
C ALA A 185 -19.16 -0.15 0.56
N LYS A 186 -20.02 0.11 1.55
CA LYS A 186 -20.92 1.27 1.59
C LYS A 186 -20.81 1.97 2.93
N VAL A 187 -20.93 3.29 2.91
CA VAL A 187 -20.96 4.10 4.13
C VAL A 187 -22.22 3.75 4.93
N VAL A 188 -22.03 3.29 6.16
CA VAL A 188 -23.12 2.98 7.11
C VAL A 188 -23.24 4.03 8.20
N ARG A 189 -22.19 4.82 8.41
CA ARG A 189 -22.17 5.95 9.35
C ARG A 189 -21.19 7.01 8.86
N SER A 190 -21.59 8.28 8.99
CA SER A 190 -20.75 9.44 8.71
C SER A 190 -20.46 10.22 9.99
N GLY A 191 -19.45 11.08 9.96
CA GLY A 191 -19.03 11.90 11.10
C GLY A 191 -18.41 11.09 12.23
N ILE A 192 -17.76 9.98 11.90
CA ILE A 192 -17.05 9.16 12.90
C ILE A 192 -15.63 9.68 13.11
N VAL A 193 -15.09 9.37 14.27
CA VAL A 193 -13.66 9.44 14.60
C VAL A 193 -13.25 8.11 15.23
N TRP A 194 -11.98 7.76 15.14
CA TRP A 194 -11.43 6.54 15.74
C TRP A 194 -10.11 6.87 16.45
N GLU A 195 -9.70 6.01 17.37
CA GLU A 195 -8.49 6.18 18.19
C GLU A 195 -7.70 4.85 18.26
N ARG A 196 -6.39 4.93 18.52
CA ARG A 196 -5.44 3.80 18.55
C ARG A 196 -5.29 3.18 19.93
#